data_AF-A0A1X0QIL3-F1
#
_entry.id   AF-A0A1X0QIL3-F1
#
_cell.length_a   1.000
_cell.length_b   1.000
_cell.length_c   1.000
_cell.angle_alpha   90.00
_cell.angle_beta   90.00
_cell.angle_gamma   90.00
#
_symmetry.space_group_name_H-M   'P 1'
#
loop_
_entity.id
_entity.type
_entity.pdbx_description
1 polymer ?
#
loop_
_entity_poly.entity_id
_entity_poly.type
_entity_poly.pdbx_seq_one_letter_code
_entity_poly.pdbx_strand_id
1 'polypeptide(L)'
;MKKINTTNKCINMKLIKVPKYLGDLFINMRNDTNIGTLNTDSSQQLAIKLNNSLKGSVPMDHRVIKKHKDNTVVVNTELDIVGIIDGEIQILPVINKEYLDFKKKIQSAETDTNQARLVNYFEEIKKGDSYARIKQQELDNKERRKLMYEKRRERLERSDVLNLIFKAYEKNSFWTVKDLANFTGQPVAYIQELITEVADLNKNDHKITYGLKPEYQ
;
A
#
# COMPACT_ATOMS: atom_id res chain seq x y z
N MET A 1 -37.21 -24.65 -0.22
CA MET A 1 -36.12 -25.39 0.44
C MET A 1 -35.39 -26.22 -0.60
N LYS A 2 -34.09 -25.99 -0.83
CA LYS A 2 -33.27 -26.88 -1.68
C LYS A 2 -33.02 -28.17 -0.88
N LYS A 3 -33.30 -29.33 -1.49
CA LYS A 3 -33.08 -30.65 -0.88
C LYS A 3 -31.67 -31.12 -1.24
N ILE A 4 -30.99 -31.75 -0.29
CA ILE A 4 -29.67 -32.38 -0.49
C ILE A 4 -29.90 -33.74 -1.15
N ASN A 5 -29.14 -34.02 -2.21
CA ASN A 5 -29.21 -35.32 -2.87
C ASN A 5 -28.32 -36.34 -2.15
N THR A 6 -28.88 -37.50 -1.79
CA THR A 6 -28.24 -38.50 -0.92
C THR A 6 -27.84 -39.79 -1.64
N THR A 7 -27.83 -39.81 -2.97
CA THR A 7 -27.65 -41.03 -3.78
C THR A 7 -26.32 -41.76 -3.52
N ASN A 8 -25.22 -41.02 -3.34
CA ASN A 8 -23.88 -41.61 -3.23
C ASN A 8 -23.39 -41.79 -1.78
N LYS A 9 -24.32 -41.91 -0.81
CA LYS A 9 -23.98 -42.04 0.61
C LYS A 9 -23.05 -43.24 0.93
N CYS A 10 -23.01 -44.26 0.08
CA CYS A 10 -22.22 -45.48 0.30
C CYS A 10 -20.82 -45.46 -0.32
N ILE A 11 -20.38 -44.36 -0.96
CA ILE A 11 -19.04 -44.27 -1.55
C ILE A 11 -18.03 -43.91 -0.47
N ASN A 12 -17.10 -44.82 -0.17
CA ASN A 12 -15.98 -44.57 0.73
C ASN A 12 -14.82 -43.92 -0.02
N MET A 13 -14.40 -42.75 0.45
CA MET A 13 -13.28 -41.99 -0.10
C MET A 13 -12.19 -41.83 0.95
N LYS A 14 -10.96 -41.60 0.48
CA LYS A 14 -9.83 -41.24 1.34
C LYS A 14 -9.39 -39.82 1.05
N LEU A 15 -9.19 -39.04 2.10
CA LEU A 15 -8.68 -37.69 1.99
C LEU A 15 -7.15 -37.74 1.98
N ILE A 16 -6.52 -37.18 0.94
CA ILE A 16 -5.06 -37.15 0.83
C ILE A 16 -4.56 -35.72 1.00
N LYS A 17 -3.75 -35.48 2.03
CA LYS A 17 -3.02 -34.24 2.23
C LYS A 17 -1.66 -34.33 1.57
N VAL A 18 -1.39 -33.43 0.63
CA VAL A 18 -0.13 -33.35 -0.11
C VAL A 18 0.65 -32.07 0.21
N PRO A 19 1.99 -32.07 0.04
CA PRO A 19 2.80 -30.86 0.04
C PRO A 19 2.39 -29.91 -1.09
N LYS A 20 2.56 -28.60 -0.87
CA LYS A 20 2.14 -27.55 -1.82
C LYS A 20 2.67 -27.79 -3.25
N TYR A 21 3.96 -28.10 -3.38
CA TYR A 21 4.58 -28.35 -4.69
C TYR A 21 3.97 -29.54 -5.45
N LEU A 22 3.47 -30.57 -4.76
CA LEU A 22 2.73 -31.67 -5.41
C LEU A 22 1.31 -31.24 -5.79
N GLY A 23 0.66 -30.44 -4.94
CA GLY A 23 -0.66 -29.88 -5.25
C GLY A 23 -0.64 -29.01 -6.50
N ASP A 24 0.32 -28.08 -6.58
CA ASP A 24 0.51 -27.21 -7.74
C ASP A 24 0.80 -28.04 -9.01
N LEU A 25 1.59 -29.11 -8.87
CA LEU A 25 1.88 -30.04 -9.94
C LEU A 25 0.60 -30.79 -10.40
N PHE A 26 -0.26 -31.23 -9.49
CA PHE A 26 -1.52 -31.91 -9.84
C PHE A 26 -2.50 -30.98 -10.55
N ILE A 27 -2.56 -29.71 -10.13
CA ILE A 27 -3.42 -28.70 -10.76
C ILE A 27 -2.97 -28.40 -12.20
N ASN A 28 -1.65 -28.38 -12.42
CA ASN A 28 -1.07 -28.07 -13.74
C ASN A 28 -1.05 -29.27 -14.71
N MET A 29 -1.28 -30.49 -14.24
CA MET A 29 -1.29 -31.70 -15.07
C MET A 29 -2.64 -31.93 -15.75
N ARG A 30 -2.60 -32.59 -16.93
CA ARG A 30 -3.82 -33.06 -17.62
C ARG A 30 -4.40 -34.29 -16.92
N ASN A 31 -5.73 -34.43 -17.00
CA ASN A 31 -6.53 -35.38 -16.21
C ASN A 31 -6.13 -36.87 -16.32
N ASP A 32 -5.48 -37.31 -17.40
CA ASP A 32 -5.15 -38.74 -17.62
C ASP A 32 -3.67 -39.08 -17.40
N THR A 33 -2.90 -38.20 -16.76
CA THR A 33 -1.46 -38.43 -16.58
C THR A 33 -1.19 -39.36 -15.39
N ASN A 34 -0.49 -40.48 -15.60
CA ASN A 34 -0.05 -41.35 -14.51
C ASN A 34 1.17 -40.75 -13.77
N ILE A 35 0.93 -40.33 -12.53
CA ILE A 35 1.90 -39.62 -11.67
C ILE A 35 2.75 -40.58 -10.83
N GLY A 36 2.27 -41.80 -10.59
CA GLY A 36 2.96 -42.77 -9.74
C GLY A 36 2.05 -43.85 -9.19
N THR A 37 2.64 -44.70 -8.34
CA THR A 37 1.94 -45.81 -7.70
C THR A 37 1.94 -45.65 -6.19
N LEU A 38 0.78 -45.89 -5.57
CA LEU A 38 0.65 -45.99 -4.12
C LEU A 38 0.67 -47.48 -3.77
N ASN A 39 1.77 -47.95 -3.20
CA ASN A 39 1.87 -49.31 -2.72
C ASN A 39 1.25 -49.39 -1.32
N THR A 40 0.36 -50.36 -1.14
CA THR A 40 -0.21 -50.70 0.15
C THR A 40 0.27 -52.08 0.54
N ASP A 41 1.29 -52.12 1.39
CA ASP A 41 1.77 -53.40 1.91
C ASP A 41 0.82 -53.91 3.00
N SER A 42 0.69 -55.24 3.10
CA SER A 42 -0.13 -55.92 4.12
C SER A 42 0.28 -55.55 5.56
N SER A 43 1.48 -55.00 5.75
CA SER A 43 2.06 -54.49 7.01
C SER A 43 1.61 -53.05 7.36
N GLN A 44 0.59 -52.52 6.70
CA GLN A 44 0.04 -51.16 6.87
C GLN A 44 0.95 -50.01 6.45
N GLN A 45 2.19 -50.27 6.03
CA GLN A 45 3.08 -49.24 5.49
C GLN A 45 2.60 -48.84 4.08
N LEU A 46 2.31 -47.56 3.90
CA LEU A 46 2.04 -46.98 2.59
C LEU A 46 3.32 -46.34 2.08
N ALA A 47 3.65 -46.63 0.83
CA ALA A 47 4.75 -45.98 0.13
C ALA A 47 4.22 -45.39 -1.19
N ILE A 48 4.60 -44.15 -1.47
CA ILE A 48 4.32 -43.52 -2.76
C ILE A 48 5.59 -43.52 -3.56
N LYS A 49 5.50 -44.09 -4.76
CA LYS A 49 6.57 -44.02 -5.75
C LYS A 49 6.09 -43.14 -6.90
N LEU A 50 6.68 -41.96 -7.00
CA LEU A 50 6.41 -41.07 -8.14
C LEU A 50 7.04 -41.64 -9.42
N ASN A 51 6.56 -41.16 -10.56
CA ASN A 51 7.06 -41.57 -11.85
C ASN A 51 8.43 -40.94 -12.14
N ASN A 52 9.30 -41.67 -12.83
CA ASN A 52 10.69 -41.23 -13.03
C ASN A 52 10.81 -40.02 -13.98
N SER A 53 9.75 -39.71 -14.74
CA SER A 53 9.64 -38.50 -15.57
C SER A 53 9.64 -37.20 -14.75
N LEU A 54 9.30 -37.28 -13.46
CA LEU A 54 9.24 -36.13 -12.55
C LEU A 54 10.57 -35.89 -11.81
N LYS A 55 11.57 -36.77 -12.04
CA LYS A 55 12.88 -36.70 -11.40
C LYS A 55 13.60 -35.40 -11.77
N GLY A 56 14.10 -34.70 -10.75
CA GLY A 56 14.80 -33.42 -10.91
C GLY A 56 13.88 -32.18 -10.86
N SER A 57 12.58 -32.34 -11.10
CA SER A 57 11.58 -31.28 -10.88
C SER A 57 11.04 -31.32 -9.45
N VAL A 58 10.80 -32.51 -8.91
CA VAL A 58 10.20 -32.71 -7.58
C VAL A 58 11.03 -33.75 -6.80
N PRO A 59 11.19 -33.57 -5.48
CA PRO A 59 11.78 -34.59 -4.60
C PRO A 59 11.11 -35.96 -4.77
N MET A 60 11.86 -37.05 -4.85
CA MET A 60 11.28 -38.37 -5.12
C MET A 60 10.74 -39.05 -3.85
N ASP A 61 11.43 -38.85 -2.73
CA ASP A 61 11.19 -39.58 -1.49
C ASP A 61 10.09 -38.94 -0.64
N HIS A 62 9.04 -39.71 -0.39
CA HIS A 62 7.91 -39.29 0.41
C HIS A 62 7.54 -40.33 1.46
N ARG A 63 7.31 -39.85 2.68
CA ARG A 63 6.74 -40.63 3.77
C ARG A 63 5.23 -40.47 3.77
N VAL A 64 4.52 -41.58 3.95
CA VAL A 64 3.06 -41.60 4.04
C VAL A 64 2.64 -41.93 5.46
N ILE A 65 1.71 -41.16 6.02
CA ILE A 65 1.15 -41.35 7.35
C ILE A 65 -0.36 -41.52 7.23
N LYS A 66 -0.90 -42.65 7.69
CA LYS A 66 -2.35 -42.83 7.83
C LYS A 66 -2.83 -42.14 9.09
N LYS A 67 -3.92 -41.40 8.98
CA LYS A 67 -4.65 -40.83 10.11
C LYS A 67 -6.10 -41.28 10.03
N HIS A 68 -6.64 -41.62 11.18
CA HIS A 68 -8.05 -41.90 11.31
C HIS A 68 -8.84 -40.60 11.22
N LYS A 69 -9.95 -40.61 10.50
CA LYS A 69 -10.84 -39.44 10.39
C LYS A 69 -12.26 -39.92 10.30
N ASP A 70 -13.05 -39.59 11.32
CA ASP A 70 -14.45 -39.97 11.38
C ASP A 70 -15.37 -38.85 10.89
N ASN A 71 -16.52 -39.26 10.35
CA ASN A 71 -17.70 -38.42 10.15
C ASN A 71 -17.51 -37.19 9.24
N THR A 72 -16.68 -37.28 8.21
CA THR A 72 -16.58 -36.23 7.18
C THR A 72 -17.28 -36.67 5.89
N VAL A 73 -18.20 -35.85 5.38
CA VAL A 73 -18.93 -36.09 4.11
C VAL A 73 -18.47 -35.05 3.09
N VAL A 74 -18.22 -35.49 1.86
CA VAL A 74 -17.91 -34.59 0.75
C VAL A 74 -19.20 -34.24 0.03
N VAL A 75 -19.46 -32.94 -0.07
CA VAL A 75 -20.65 -32.39 -0.75
C VAL A 75 -20.18 -31.47 -1.87
N ASN A 76 -20.75 -31.65 -3.05
CA ASN A 76 -20.48 -30.78 -4.20
C ASN A 76 -21.24 -29.45 -4.07
N THR A 77 -20.83 -28.43 -4.82
CA THR A 77 -21.48 -27.12 -4.93
C THR A 77 -22.97 -27.20 -5.29
N GLU A 78 -23.40 -28.28 -5.93
CA GLU A 78 -24.79 -28.55 -6.31
C GLU A 78 -25.65 -29.16 -5.18
N LEU A 79 -25.12 -29.26 -3.95
CA LEU A 79 -25.76 -29.90 -2.79
C LEU A 79 -25.95 -31.42 -2.94
N ASP A 80 -25.09 -32.03 -3.74
CA ASP A 80 -25.03 -33.47 -3.94
C ASP A 80 -23.96 -34.09 -3.05
N ILE A 81 -24.35 -35.10 -2.25
CA ILE A 81 -23.40 -35.90 -1.49
C ILE A 81 -22.61 -36.76 -2.49
N VAL A 82 -21.28 -36.59 -2.49
CA VAL A 82 -20.35 -37.38 -3.31
C VAL A 82 -19.95 -38.67 -2.59
N GLY A 83 -19.77 -38.60 -1.27
CA GLY A 83 -19.48 -39.77 -0.44
C GLY A 83 -18.93 -39.44 0.95
N ILE A 84 -18.54 -40.48 1.68
CA ILE A 84 -18.05 -40.42 3.07
C ILE A 84 -16.53 -40.65 3.07
N ILE A 85 -15.82 -39.87 3.89
CA ILE A 85 -14.37 -40.03 4.08
C ILE A 85 -14.13 -41.05 5.20
N ASP A 86 -13.50 -42.16 4.86
CA ASP A 86 -13.20 -43.29 5.76
C ASP A 86 -11.75 -43.24 6.32
N GLY A 87 -10.97 -42.25 5.88
CA GLY A 87 -9.63 -42.04 6.42
C GLY A 87 -8.87 -40.91 5.76
N GLU A 88 -7.86 -40.42 6.47
CA GLU A 88 -6.94 -39.39 5.99
C GLU A 88 -5.54 -39.97 5.76
N ILE A 89 -4.91 -39.59 4.66
CA ILE A 89 -3.53 -39.94 4.32
C ILE A 89 -2.74 -38.65 4.22
N GLN A 90 -1.64 -38.54 4.96
CA GLN A 90 -0.73 -37.40 4.89
C GLN A 90 0.56 -37.81 4.21
N ILE A 91 0.89 -37.11 3.13
CA ILE A 91 2.12 -37.29 2.36
C ILE A 91 3.08 -36.19 2.78
N LEU A 92 4.26 -36.59 3.27
CA LEU A 92 5.30 -35.69 3.72
C LEU A 92 6.60 -35.95 2.95
N PRO A 93 7.33 -34.92 2.53
CA PRO A 93 8.66 -35.12 1.96
C PRO A 93 9.62 -35.70 3.00
N VAL A 94 10.54 -36.55 2.56
CA VAL A 94 11.67 -36.97 3.37
C VAL A 94 12.77 -35.90 3.26
N ILE A 95 13.38 -35.53 4.38
CA ILE A 95 14.45 -34.51 4.42
C ILE A 95 15.75 -35.11 3.90
N ASN A 96 15.87 -35.15 2.58
CA ASN A 96 17.06 -35.61 1.86
C ASN A 96 17.79 -34.44 1.20
N LYS A 97 19.04 -34.66 0.76
CA LYS A 97 19.82 -33.64 0.03
C LYS A 97 19.06 -33.09 -1.17
N GLU A 98 18.40 -33.96 -1.93
CA GLU A 98 17.54 -33.60 -3.06
C GLU A 98 16.40 -32.65 -2.64
N TYR A 99 15.71 -32.96 -1.53
CA TYR A 99 14.64 -32.11 -0.99
C TYR A 99 15.16 -30.74 -0.55
N LEU A 100 16.32 -30.68 0.10
CA LEU A 100 16.93 -29.42 0.53
C LEU A 100 17.34 -28.55 -0.66
N ASP A 101 17.93 -29.14 -1.69
CA ASP A 101 18.34 -28.43 -2.90
C ASP A 101 17.11 -27.91 -3.67
N PHE A 102 16.05 -28.69 -3.75
CA PHE A 102 14.77 -28.26 -4.29
C PHE A 102 14.16 -27.08 -3.52
N LYS A 103 14.13 -27.17 -2.18
CA LYS A 103 13.60 -26.10 -1.32
C LYS A 103 14.39 -24.80 -1.48
N LYS A 104 15.72 -24.87 -1.61
CA LYS A 104 16.56 -23.69 -1.88
C LYS A 104 16.21 -23.01 -3.20
N LYS A 105 15.97 -23.78 -4.27
CA LYS A 105 15.58 -23.24 -5.58
C LYS A 105 14.23 -22.51 -5.55
N ILE A 106 13.25 -23.07 -4.86
CA ILE A 106 11.95 -22.40 -4.68
C ILE A 106 12.12 -21.12 -3.87
N GLN A 107 12.87 -21.19 -2.76
CA GLN A 107 13.08 -20.04 -1.90
C GLN A 107 13.84 -18.91 -2.62
N SER A 108 14.86 -19.23 -3.43
CA SER A 108 15.56 -18.22 -4.23
C SER A 108 14.63 -17.52 -5.23
N ALA A 109 13.78 -18.29 -5.92
CA ALA A 109 12.80 -17.75 -6.86
C ALA A 109 11.76 -16.85 -6.17
N GLU A 110 11.35 -17.19 -4.95
CA GLU A 110 10.46 -16.34 -4.14
C GLU A 110 11.17 -15.06 -3.65
N THR A 111 12.45 -15.16 -3.23
CA THR A 111 13.23 -14.01 -2.75
C THR A 111 13.66 -13.06 -3.85
N ASP A 112 13.76 -13.50 -5.10
CA ASP A 112 14.11 -12.64 -6.23
C ASP A 112 13.10 -11.50 -6.46
N THR A 113 11.85 -11.67 -6.01
CA THR A 113 10.82 -10.63 -6.04
C THR A 113 10.99 -9.57 -4.95
N ASN A 114 11.69 -9.89 -3.86
CA ASN A 114 11.87 -9.05 -2.68
C ASN A 114 13.37 -8.82 -2.38
N GLN A 115 14.19 -8.62 -3.41
CA GLN A 115 15.60 -8.33 -3.20
C GLN A 115 15.78 -6.94 -2.57
N ALA A 116 16.00 -6.90 -1.27
CA ALA A 116 16.62 -5.77 -0.61
C ALA A 116 18.05 -5.62 -1.17
N ARG A 117 18.24 -4.71 -2.13
CA ARG A 117 19.56 -4.38 -2.64
C ARG A 117 20.32 -3.64 -1.54
N LEU A 118 21.51 -4.14 -1.20
CA LEU A 118 22.46 -3.38 -0.40
C LEU A 118 22.89 -2.18 -1.23
N VAL A 119 22.36 -1.01 -0.89
CA VAL A 119 22.80 0.25 -1.46
C VAL A 119 24.18 0.53 -0.90
N ASN A 120 25.21 0.33 -1.72
CA ASN A 120 26.58 0.74 -1.37
C ASN A 120 26.64 2.27 -1.44
N TYR A 121 26.25 2.93 -0.36
CA TYR A 121 26.29 4.38 -0.24
C TYR A 121 27.68 4.96 -0.55
N PHE A 122 28.77 4.21 -0.31
CA PHE A 122 30.13 4.66 -0.62
C PHE A 122 30.47 4.66 -2.13
N GLU A 123 29.90 3.76 -2.93
CA GLU A 123 30.10 3.74 -4.39
C GLU A 123 29.11 4.66 -5.12
N GLU A 124 27.90 4.84 -4.57
CA GLU A 124 26.87 5.73 -5.10
C GLU A 124 27.00 7.20 -4.68
N ILE A 125 28.00 7.58 -3.87
CA ILE A 125 28.43 8.98 -3.75
C ILE A 125 29.14 9.39 -5.05
N LYS A 126 28.37 9.48 -6.13
CA LYS A 126 28.59 10.51 -7.14
C LYS A 126 28.45 11.84 -6.41
N LYS A 127 29.61 12.35 -6.03
CA LYS A 127 29.94 13.69 -5.54
C LYS A 127 28.84 14.74 -5.83
N GLY A 128 28.35 15.37 -4.77
CA GLY A 128 28.08 16.82 -4.73
C GLY A 128 26.87 17.41 -5.48
N ASP A 129 26.38 16.80 -6.56
CA ASP A 129 25.45 17.50 -7.47
C ASP A 129 24.02 17.63 -6.92
N SER A 130 23.60 16.70 -6.05
CA SER A 130 22.24 16.69 -5.49
C SER A 130 22.03 17.82 -4.47
N TYR A 131 22.99 18.05 -3.56
CA TYR A 131 22.84 19.06 -2.52
C TYR A 131 22.90 20.50 -3.07
N ALA A 132 23.77 20.75 -4.06
CA ALA A 132 23.84 22.03 -4.74
C ALA A 132 22.53 22.36 -5.47
N ARG A 133 21.92 21.38 -6.15
CA ARG A 133 20.68 21.53 -6.91
C ARG A 133 19.46 21.77 -6.02
N ILE A 134 19.35 21.09 -4.88
CA ILE A 134 18.25 21.30 -3.92
C ILE A 134 18.31 22.74 -3.36
N LYS A 135 19.52 23.20 -2.99
CA LYS A 135 19.71 24.56 -2.47
C LYS A 135 19.41 25.64 -3.51
N GLN A 136 19.78 25.43 -4.77
CA GLN A 136 19.42 26.32 -5.87
C GLN A 136 17.89 26.37 -6.08
N GLN A 137 17.22 25.21 -6.09
CA GLN A 137 15.77 25.14 -6.27
C GLN A 137 15.00 25.86 -5.14
N GLU A 138 15.46 25.77 -3.90
CA GLU A 138 14.89 26.53 -2.78
C GLU A 138 15.06 28.05 -2.95
N LEU A 139 16.23 28.49 -3.43
CA LEU A 139 16.52 29.90 -3.68
C LEU A 139 15.63 30.45 -4.80
N ASP A 140 15.55 29.73 -5.92
CA ASP A 140 14.71 30.08 -7.08
C ASP A 140 13.24 30.17 -6.70
N ASN A 141 12.75 29.24 -5.87
CA ASN A 141 11.37 29.26 -5.36
C ASN A 141 11.11 30.48 -4.47
N LYS A 142 12.08 30.89 -3.64
CA LYS A 142 11.98 32.08 -2.79
C LYS A 142 11.96 33.36 -3.62
N GLU A 143 12.81 33.45 -4.65
CA GLU A 143 12.84 34.60 -5.57
C GLU A 143 11.56 34.71 -6.40
N ARG A 144 11.06 33.59 -6.94
CA ARG A 144 9.77 33.54 -7.64
C ARG A 144 8.62 34.02 -6.75
N ARG A 145 8.58 33.60 -5.49
CA ARG A 145 7.57 34.09 -4.53
C ARG A 145 7.68 35.61 -4.34
N LYS A 146 8.89 36.13 -4.11
CA LYS A 146 9.12 37.58 -3.95
C LYS A 146 8.68 38.37 -5.18
N LEU A 147 9.09 37.96 -6.39
CA LEU A 147 8.70 38.59 -7.65
C LEU A 147 7.18 38.58 -7.86
N MET A 148 6.49 37.50 -7.49
CA MET A 148 5.03 37.40 -7.57
C MET A 148 4.30 38.30 -6.55
N TYR A 149 4.94 38.60 -5.41
CA TYR A 149 4.43 39.58 -4.44
C TYR A 149 4.73 41.02 -4.86
N GLU A 150 5.89 41.29 -5.46
CA GLU A 150 6.28 42.62 -5.95
C GLU A 150 5.48 43.04 -7.19
N LYS A 151 5.31 42.15 -8.17
CA LYS A 151 4.49 42.40 -9.36
C LYS A 151 2.99 42.57 -9.07
N ARG A 152 2.52 42.12 -7.90
CA ARG A 152 1.13 42.32 -7.47
C ARG A 152 0.86 43.68 -6.82
N ARG A 153 1.87 44.55 -6.69
CA ARG A 153 1.78 45.84 -6.00
C ARG A 153 1.90 47.02 -6.96
N GLU A 154 1.23 46.97 -8.11
CA GLU A 154 0.94 48.21 -8.84
C GLU A 154 0.03 49.07 -7.95
N ARG A 155 0.41 50.34 -7.80
CA ARG A 155 -0.36 51.29 -6.99
C ARG A 155 -1.70 51.52 -7.70
N LEU A 156 -2.77 51.13 -7.05
CA LEU A 156 -4.12 51.45 -7.51
C LEU A 156 -4.42 52.93 -7.26
N GLU A 157 -5.42 53.47 -7.96
CA GLU A 157 -5.87 54.84 -7.71
C GLU A 157 -6.34 54.98 -6.25
N ARG A 158 -6.11 56.15 -5.66
CA ARG A 158 -6.47 56.46 -4.27
C ARG A 158 -7.93 56.12 -3.94
N SER A 159 -8.84 56.45 -4.84
CA SER A 159 -10.28 56.20 -4.71
C SER A 159 -10.61 54.71 -4.58
N ASP A 160 -9.97 53.86 -5.38
CA ASP A 160 -10.17 52.41 -5.38
C ASP A 160 -9.62 51.75 -4.12
N VAL A 161 -8.46 52.22 -3.64
CA VAL A 161 -7.84 51.70 -2.41
C VAL A 161 -8.70 52.03 -1.19
N LEU A 162 -9.29 53.22 -1.12
CA LEU A 162 -10.22 53.59 -0.05
C LEU A 162 -11.46 52.68 -0.03
N ASN A 163 -12.06 52.39 -1.19
CA ASN A 163 -13.17 51.45 -1.29
C ASN A 163 -12.80 50.05 -0.78
N LEU A 164 -11.59 49.57 -1.09
CA LEU A 164 -11.08 48.29 -0.59
C LEU A 164 -10.83 48.30 0.93
N ILE A 165 -10.37 49.42 1.48
CA ILE A 165 -10.19 49.60 2.92
C ILE A 165 -11.54 49.56 3.63
N PHE A 166 -12.56 50.28 3.15
CA PHE A 166 -13.91 50.22 3.75
C PHE A 166 -14.48 48.80 3.72
N LYS A 167 -14.31 48.08 2.61
CA LYS A 167 -14.68 46.66 2.51
C LYS A 167 -13.92 45.74 3.47
N ALA A 168 -12.69 46.10 3.85
CA ALA A 168 -11.96 45.36 4.88
C ALA A 168 -12.59 45.59 6.26
N TYR A 169 -13.01 46.81 6.55
CA TYR A 169 -13.66 47.18 7.83
C TYR A 169 -15.07 46.59 8.00
N GLU A 170 -15.78 46.26 6.91
CA GLU A 170 -17.01 45.46 6.97
C GLU A 170 -16.79 44.08 7.60
N LYS A 171 -15.59 43.49 7.44
CA LYS A 171 -15.27 42.16 7.97
C LYS A 171 -14.79 42.18 9.41
N ASN A 172 -13.94 43.15 9.76
CA ASN A 172 -13.41 43.33 11.11
C ASN A 172 -13.32 44.82 11.43
N SER A 173 -13.76 45.22 12.62
CA SER A 173 -13.75 46.63 13.06
C SER A 173 -12.35 47.19 13.35
N PHE A 174 -11.35 46.32 13.56
CA PHE A 174 -9.97 46.70 13.87
C PHE A 174 -8.99 45.94 12.98
N TRP A 175 -8.07 46.67 12.36
CA TRP A 175 -7.06 46.09 11.49
C TRP A 175 -5.65 46.63 11.77
N THR A 176 -4.63 45.81 11.50
CA THR A 176 -3.22 46.24 11.46
C THR A 176 -2.87 46.77 10.07
N VAL A 177 -1.98 47.77 9.97
CA VAL A 177 -1.51 48.29 8.66
C VAL A 177 -0.94 47.18 7.75
N LYS A 178 -0.23 46.21 8.35
CA LYS A 178 0.32 45.06 7.61
C LYS A 178 -0.77 44.18 7.00
N ASP A 179 -1.84 43.97 7.74
CA ASP A 179 -2.95 43.12 7.31
C ASP A 179 -3.80 43.82 6.24
N LEU A 180 -4.01 45.13 6.37
CA LEU A 180 -4.64 45.95 5.33
C LEU A 180 -3.81 46.02 4.04
N ALA A 181 -2.48 46.13 4.15
CA ALA A 181 -1.59 46.05 3.00
C ALA A 181 -1.65 44.69 2.30
N ASN A 182 -1.80 43.60 3.06
CA ASN A 182 -1.98 42.26 2.52
C ASN A 182 -3.37 42.06 1.88
N PHE A 183 -4.42 42.63 2.47
CA PHE A 183 -5.79 42.54 1.96
C PHE A 183 -6.00 43.34 0.68
N THR A 184 -5.45 44.56 0.62
CA THR A 184 -5.56 45.46 -0.54
C THR A 184 -4.51 45.19 -1.62
N GLY A 185 -3.44 44.45 -1.29
CA GLY A 185 -2.32 44.24 -2.18
C GLY A 185 -1.48 45.50 -2.43
N GLN A 186 -1.61 46.53 -1.59
CA GLN A 186 -0.93 47.82 -1.75
C GLN A 186 0.32 47.93 -0.85
N PRO A 187 1.32 48.76 -1.20
CA PRO A 187 2.47 49.01 -0.34
C PRO A 187 2.08 49.55 1.04
N VAL A 188 2.77 49.08 2.10
CA VAL A 188 2.48 49.45 3.51
C VAL A 188 2.54 50.97 3.72
N ALA A 189 3.52 51.65 3.11
CA ALA A 189 3.65 53.11 3.21
C ALA A 189 2.44 53.84 2.63
N TYR A 190 1.89 53.35 1.51
CA TYR A 190 0.74 53.97 0.85
C TYR A 190 -0.55 53.78 1.66
N ILE A 191 -0.76 52.59 2.23
CA ILE A 191 -1.88 52.34 3.15
C ILE A 191 -1.74 53.17 4.43
N GLN A 192 -0.51 53.37 4.93
CA GLN A 192 -0.28 54.19 6.12
C GLN A 192 -0.65 55.67 5.92
N GLU A 193 -0.43 56.22 4.71
CA GLU A 193 -0.87 57.58 4.37
C GLU A 193 -2.40 57.68 4.34
N LEU A 194 -3.06 56.78 3.60
CA LEU A 194 -4.52 56.81 3.44
C LEU A 194 -5.29 56.50 4.73
N ILE A 195 -4.79 55.56 5.53
CA ILE A 195 -5.45 55.15 6.77
C ILE A 195 -5.38 56.26 7.84
N THR A 196 -4.32 57.07 7.84
CA THR A 196 -4.17 58.17 8.80
C THR A 196 -5.21 59.27 8.56
N GLU A 197 -5.73 59.39 7.35
CA GLU A 197 -6.78 60.36 7.02
C GLU A 197 -8.17 59.88 7.52
N VAL A 198 -8.46 58.58 7.35
CA VAL A 198 -9.82 58.02 7.49
C VAL A 198 -10.06 57.24 8.80
N ALA A 199 -9.00 56.77 9.46
CA ALA A 199 -9.10 55.93 10.65
C ALA A 199 -8.22 56.45 11.80
N ASP A 200 -8.69 56.21 13.04
CA ASP A 200 -7.99 56.59 14.25
C ASP A 200 -7.13 55.44 14.80
N LEU A 201 -6.01 55.82 15.41
CA LEU A 201 -5.03 54.90 15.96
C LEU A 201 -5.46 54.40 17.34
N ASN A 202 -5.75 53.10 17.45
CA ASN A 202 -5.96 52.42 18.72
C ASN A 202 -4.67 51.67 19.12
N LYS A 203 -3.97 52.21 20.13
CA LYS A 203 -2.77 51.59 20.70
C LYS A 203 -3.16 50.66 21.85
N ASN A 204 -3.15 49.36 21.60
CA ASN A 204 -3.20 48.33 22.64
C ASN A 204 -1.78 47.85 22.99
N ASP A 205 -1.61 47.29 24.18
CA ASP A 205 -0.32 47.01 24.85
C ASP A 205 0.76 46.33 23.97
N HIS A 206 0.35 45.46 23.02
CA HIS A 206 1.26 44.78 22.08
C HIS A 206 0.86 44.89 20.60
N LYS A 207 -0.20 45.62 20.27
CA LYS A 207 -0.72 45.73 18.90
C LYS A 207 -1.24 47.13 18.60
N ILE A 208 -0.73 47.70 17.52
CA ILE A 208 -1.18 48.96 16.96
C ILE A 208 -2.24 48.63 15.90
N THR A 209 -3.48 48.98 16.19
CA THR A 209 -4.64 48.73 15.33
C THR A 209 -5.30 50.04 14.95
N TYR A 210 -5.91 50.10 13.77
CA TYR A 210 -6.66 51.26 13.28
C TYR A 210 -8.14 50.91 13.29
N GLY A 211 -8.97 51.84 13.76
CA GLY A 211 -10.43 51.77 13.73
C GLY A 211 -10.99 52.92 12.91
N LEU A 212 -12.00 52.68 12.10
CA LEU A 212 -12.60 53.70 11.26
C LEU A 212 -13.17 54.85 12.12
N LYS A 213 -13.03 56.10 11.65
CA LYS A 213 -13.65 57.25 12.34
C LYS A 213 -15.19 57.10 12.33
N PRO A 214 -15.88 57.59 13.37
CA PRO A 214 -17.34 57.49 13.48
C PRO A 214 -18.09 58.27 12.38
N GLU A 215 -17.41 59.19 11.68
CA GLU A 215 -17.96 59.95 10.54
C GLU A 215 -18.11 59.11 9.26
N TYR A 216 -17.41 57.97 9.18
CA TYR A 216 -17.40 57.08 8.02
C TYR A 216 -18.00 55.70 8.31
N GLN A 217 -18.65 55.55 9.48
CA GLN A 217 -19.20 54.29 9.98
C GLN A 217 -20.68 54.11 9.60
#